data_AF-A0A816TKM3-F1
#
_entry.id   AF-A0A816TKM3-F1
#
_cell.length_a   1.000
_cell.length_b   1.000
_cell.length_c   1.000
_cell.angle_alpha   90.00
_cell.angle_beta   90.00
_cell.angle_gamma   90.00
#
_symmetry.space_group_name_H-M   'P 1'
#
loop_
_entity.id
_entity.type
_entity.pdbx_description
1 polymer ?
#
loop_
_entity_poly.entity_id
_entity_poly.type
_entity_poly.pdbx_seq_one_letter_code
_entity_poly.pdbx_strand_id
1 'polypeptide(L)'
;MVALGATWNGITVPFFFQRGERLNCKTYLDELLPFYKMEGDRLFGHQNWGFQQDGASCHTDKSVQKWRKKNFKFFISKDKWPPNSPELNPLDYSIWNSISNNVAYYKVKTVNDLRREIEKATKKIDANYVRDTISVFLRRVRSVEKHNGELIIDEHC
;
A
#
# COMPACT_ATOMS: atom_id res chain seq x y z
N MET A 1 2.24 12.40 -7.66
CA MET A 1 2.25 11.31 -6.65
C MET A 1 1.26 10.25 -7.10
N VAL A 2 1.47 8.99 -6.72
CA VAL A 2 0.53 7.88 -6.95
C VAL A 2 0.38 7.11 -5.65
N ALA A 3 -0.81 6.59 -5.37
CA ALA A 3 -1.08 5.70 -4.26
C ALA A 3 -1.70 4.38 -4.76
N LEU A 4 -1.46 3.29 -4.04
CA LEU A 4 -1.89 1.95 -4.40
C LEU A 4 -2.23 1.18 -3.13
N GLY A 5 -3.21 0.28 -3.22
CA GLY A 5 -3.47 -0.75 -2.22
C GLY A 5 -3.19 -2.14 -2.78
N ALA A 6 -2.78 -3.06 -1.91
CA ALA A 6 -2.55 -4.46 -2.26
C ALA A 6 -3.22 -5.40 -1.25
N THR A 7 -3.79 -6.49 -1.76
CA THR A 7 -4.55 -7.47 -0.98
C THR A 7 -4.26 -8.88 -1.50
N TRP A 8 -4.63 -9.91 -0.73
CA TRP A 8 -4.53 -11.30 -1.18
C TRP A 8 -5.30 -11.59 -2.49
N ASN A 9 -6.34 -10.80 -2.77
CA ASN A 9 -7.19 -10.94 -3.95
C ASN A 9 -6.72 -10.09 -5.14
N GLY A 10 -5.62 -9.34 -4.99
CA GLY A 10 -5.06 -8.47 -6.02
C GLY A 10 -4.80 -7.06 -5.52
N ILE A 11 -4.41 -6.19 -6.45
CA ILE A 11 -4.12 -4.78 -6.19
C ILE A 11 -5.26 -3.87 -6.63
N THR A 12 -5.37 -2.70 -6.01
CA THR A 12 -6.31 -1.67 -6.43
C THR A 12 -5.87 -1.07 -7.76
N VAL A 13 -6.77 -0.33 -8.41
CA VAL A 13 -6.29 0.62 -9.44
C VAL A 13 -5.41 1.71 -8.78
N PRO A 14 -4.42 2.28 -9.50
CA PRO A 14 -3.62 3.36 -8.95
C PRO A 14 -4.45 4.64 -8.77
N PHE A 15 -4.34 5.28 -7.61
CA PHE A 15 -4.90 6.60 -7.36
C PHE A 15 -3.88 7.67 -7.73
N PHE A 16 -4.20 8.54 -8.68
CA PHE A 16 -3.30 9.60 -9.13
C PHE A 16 -3.70 10.96 -8.57
N PHE A 17 -2.76 11.58 -7.84
CA PHE A 17 -2.90 12.95 -7.36
C PHE A 17 -2.74 13.95 -8.51
N GLN A 18 -3.23 15.17 -8.31
CA GLN A 18 -3.01 16.26 -9.26
C GLN A 18 -1.51 16.60 -9.38
N ARG A 19 -1.12 17.23 -10.48
CA ARG A 19 0.28 17.61 -10.70
C ARG A 19 0.71 18.60 -9.62
N GLY A 20 1.80 18.30 -8.91
CA GLY A 20 2.32 19.13 -7.83
C GLY A 20 1.65 18.90 -6.47
N GLU A 21 0.57 18.13 -6.43
CA GLU A 21 -0.10 17.77 -5.18
C GLU A 21 0.72 16.75 -4.39
N ARG A 22 0.82 17.02 -3.09
CA ARG A 22 1.37 16.10 -2.09
C ARG A 22 0.24 15.56 -1.24
N LEU A 23 0.40 14.35 -0.72
CA LEU A 23 -0.54 13.80 0.24
C LEU A 23 -0.62 14.72 1.47
N ASN A 24 -1.82 15.19 1.77
CA ASN A 24 -2.17 15.92 2.98
C ASN A 24 -3.37 15.25 3.65
N CYS A 25 -3.64 15.57 4.93
CA CYS A 25 -4.71 14.93 5.69
C CYS A 25 -6.09 15.08 5.06
N LYS A 26 -6.36 16.22 4.40
CA LYS A 26 -7.65 16.49 3.76
C LYS A 26 -7.85 15.56 2.55
N THR A 27 -6.92 15.56 1.59
CA THR A 27 -7.00 14.65 0.43
C THR A 27 -7.02 13.18 0.88
N TYR A 28 -6.26 12.83 1.94
CA TYR A 28 -6.27 11.48 2.49
C TYR A 28 -7.65 11.07 3.01
N LEU A 29 -8.30 11.94 3.79
CA LEU A 29 -9.56 11.67 4.45
C LEU A 29 -10.75 11.74 3.49
N ASP A 30 -10.77 12.75 2.62
CA ASP A 30 -11.91 13.06 1.76
C ASP A 30 -11.94 12.19 0.49
N GLU A 31 -10.77 11.75 0.00
CA GLU A 31 -10.66 11.07 -1.29
C GLU A 31 -10.07 9.67 -1.13
N LEU A 32 -8.87 9.56 -0.54
CA LEU A 32 -8.11 8.31 -0.61
C LEU A 32 -8.68 7.21 0.30
N LEU A 33 -9.10 7.54 1.51
CA LEU A 33 -9.71 6.59 2.44
C LEU A 33 -11.06 6.04 1.93
N PRO A 34 -12.01 6.87 1.45
CA PRO A 34 -13.21 6.39 0.77
C PRO A 34 -12.89 5.52 -0.45
N PHE A 35 -11.93 5.94 -1.27
CA PHE A 35 -11.47 5.16 -2.43
C PHE A 35 -10.99 3.76 -2.02
N TYR A 36 -10.13 3.65 -1.01
CA TYR A 36 -9.66 2.35 -0.53
C TYR A 36 -10.74 1.51 0.13
N LYS A 37 -11.70 2.14 0.80
CA LYS A 37 -12.86 1.40 1.31
C LYS A 37 -13.66 0.78 0.18
N MET A 38 -13.97 1.55 -0.86
CA MET A 38 -14.67 1.06 -2.04
C MET A 38 -13.91 -0.07 -2.74
N GLU A 39 -12.61 0.11 -2.97
CA GLU A 39 -11.77 -0.92 -3.61
C GLU A 39 -11.61 -2.18 -2.75
N GLY A 40 -11.49 -2.04 -1.43
CA GLY A 40 -11.48 -3.17 -0.52
C GLY A 40 -12.80 -3.94 -0.54
N ASP A 41 -13.94 -3.25 -0.44
CA ASP A 41 -15.25 -3.86 -0.52
C ASP A 41 -15.46 -4.57 -1.89
N ARG A 42 -14.92 -4.02 -2.99
CA ARG A 42 -14.89 -4.67 -4.31
C ARG A 42 -14.03 -5.94 -4.34
N LEU A 43 -12.82 -5.89 -3.79
CA LEU A 43 -11.84 -6.99 -3.83
C LEU A 43 -12.20 -8.15 -2.88
N PHE A 44 -12.89 -7.87 -1.78
CA PHE A 44 -13.29 -8.86 -0.78
C PHE A 44 -14.77 -9.25 -0.85
N GLY A 45 -15.60 -8.50 -1.58
CA GLY A 45 -17.04 -8.74 -1.68
C GLY A 45 -17.70 -8.69 -0.30
N HIS A 46 -18.31 -9.80 0.11
CA HIS A 46 -18.97 -9.92 1.42
C HIS A 46 -18.02 -10.33 2.56
N GLN A 47 -16.74 -10.56 2.28
CA GLN A 47 -15.78 -10.99 3.29
C GLN A 47 -15.31 -9.81 4.15
N ASN A 48 -15.05 -10.09 5.43
CA ASN A 48 -14.43 -9.09 6.29
C ASN A 48 -12.96 -8.93 5.91
N TRP A 49 -12.48 -7.68 5.92
CA TRP A 49 -11.10 -7.34 5.61
C TRP A 49 -10.58 -6.26 6.58
N GLY A 50 -9.25 -6.13 6.63
CA GLY A 50 -8.56 -5.18 7.49
C GLY A 50 -7.70 -4.19 6.72
N PHE A 51 -7.59 -2.97 7.25
CA PHE A 51 -6.79 -1.91 6.64
C PHE A 51 -5.46 -1.66 7.36
N GLN A 52 -4.36 -1.63 6.62
CA GLN A 52 -3.03 -1.28 7.10
C GLN A 52 -2.48 -0.10 6.29
N GLN A 53 -1.72 0.77 6.96
CA GLN A 53 -0.97 1.87 6.36
C GLN A 53 0.26 2.18 7.25
N ASP A 54 1.23 2.91 6.69
CA ASP A 54 2.41 3.36 7.43
C ASP A 54 2.11 4.49 8.44
N GLY A 55 3.16 4.92 9.14
CA GLY A 55 3.09 5.97 10.16
C GLY A 55 3.19 7.42 9.65
N ALA A 56 2.89 7.73 8.38
CA ALA A 56 2.99 9.10 7.86
C ALA A 56 2.19 10.11 8.71
N SER A 57 2.60 11.39 8.75
CA SER A 57 1.98 12.39 9.63
C SER A 57 0.47 12.49 9.45
N CYS A 58 -0.03 12.43 8.20
CA CYS A 58 -1.46 12.45 7.94
C CYS A 58 -2.18 11.17 8.38
N HIS A 59 -1.50 10.03 8.32
CA HIS A 59 -2.03 8.74 8.73
C HIS A 59 -2.26 8.68 10.24
N THR A 60 -1.43 9.37 11.02
CA THR A 60 -1.52 9.40 12.49
C THR A 60 -2.47 10.48 13.02
N ASP A 61 -3.02 11.34 12.15
CA ASP A 61 -3.93 12.42 12.52
C ASP A 61 -5.20 11.89 13.22
N LYS A 62 -5.67 12.63 14.24
CA LYS A 62 -6.82 12.22 15.05
C LYS A 62 -8.09 12.05 14.21
N SER A 63 -8.30 12.92 13.21
CA SER A 63 -9.47 12.86 12.32
C SER A 63 -9.43 11.59 11.46
N VAL A 64 -8.26 11.25 10.94
CA VAL A 64 -8.02 10.04 10.16
C VAL A 64 -8.23 8.79 11.01
N GLN A 65 -7.66 8.74 12.22
CA GLN A 65 -7.88 7.62 13.15
C GLN A 65 -9.38 7.43 13.49
N LYS A 66 -10.10 8.54 13.74
CA LYS A 66 -11.54 8.51 14.02
C LYS A 66 -12.34 8.01 12.82
N TRP A 67 -11.99 8.45 11.60
CA TRP A 67 -12.62 7.98 10.37
C TRP A 67 -12.40 6.47 10.18
N ARG A 68 -11.17 5.98 10.36
CA ARG A 68 -10.85 4.54 10.20
C ARG A 68 -11.61 3.68 11.21
N LYS A 69 -11.67 4.10 12.48
CA LYS A 69 -12.43 3.40 13.53
C LYS A 69 -13.93 3.32 13.21
N LYS A 70 -14.48 4.32 12.52
CA LYS A 70 -15.90 4.34 12.14
C LYS A 70 -16.20 3.48 10.90
N ASN A 71 -15.28 3.42 9.93
CA ASN A 71 -15.56 2.89 8.59
C ASN A 71 -14.91 1.54 8.28
N PHE A 72 -13.84 1.16 8.99
CA PHE A 72 -13.20 -0.15 8.84
C PHE A 72 -13.50 -1.04 10.04
N LYS A 73 -13.90 -2.29 9.74
CA LYS A 73 -14.15 -3.30 10.77
C LYS A 73 -12.87 -3.70 11.48
N PHE A 74 -11.79 -3.87 10.72
CA PHE A 74 -10.46 -4.16 11.23
C PHE A 74 -9.46 -3.16 10.66
N PHE A 75 -8.55 -2.65 11.48
CA PHE A 75 -7.44 -1.82 11.01
C PHE A 75 -6.27 -1.86 11.99
N ILE A 76 -5.05 -1.62 11.48
CA ILE A 76 -3.87 -1.41 12.33
C ILE A 76 -3.86 0.06 12.79
N SER A 77 -4.05 0.27 14.09
CA SER A 77 -3.98 1.58 14.72
C SER A 77 -2.56 2.15 14.64
N LYS A 78 -2.43 3.49 14.70
CA LYS A 78 -1.11 4.15 14.63
C LYS A 78 -0.09 3.60 15.63
N ASP A 79 -0.53 3.22 16.83
CA ASP A 79 0.35 2.74 17.90
C ASP A 79 0.78 1.28 17.74
N LYS A 80 0.26 0.57 16.72
CA LYS A 80 0.58 -0.83 16.43
C LYS A 80 1.47 -1.00 15.20
N TRP A 81 1.71 0.07 14.45
CA TRP A 81 2.64 0.05 13.31
C TRP A 81 3.97 0.67 13.74
N PRO A 82 5.10 -0.05 13.62
CA PRO A 82 6.39 0.51 14.00
C PRO A 82 6.78 1.68 13.07
N PRO A 83 7.36 2.76 13.64
CA PRO A 83 7.83 3.88 12.83
C PRO A 83 9.02 3.46 11.96
N ASN A 84 9.13 4.04 10.76
CA ASN A 84 10.25 3.82 9.83
C ASN A 84 10.49 2.35 9.45
N SER A 85 9.40 1.59 9.25
CA SER A 85 9.47 0.17 8.86
C SER A 85 9.00 -0.11 7.42
N PRO A 86 9.66 0.44 6.38
CA PRO A 86 9.32 0.12 4.99
C PRO A 86 9.52 -1.38 4.69
N GLU A 87 10.41 -2.05 5.42
CA GLU A 87 10.66 -3.48 5.32
C GLU A 87 9.49 -4.35 5.76
N LEU A 88 8.49 -3.78 6.43
CA LEU A 88 7.25 -4.46 6.80
C LEU A 88 6.09 -4.16 5.86
N ASN A 89 6.22 -3.20 4.93
CA ASN A 89 5.15 -2.83 4.00
C ASN A 89 5.30 -3.54 2.64
N PRO A 90 4.39 -4.47 2.25
CA PRO A 90 4.43 -5.18 0.96
C PRO A 90 4.55 -4.28 -0.27
N LEU A 91 3.96 -3.08 -0.20
CA LEU A 91 4.06 -2.10 -1.26
C LEU A 91 5.50 -1.61 -1.42
N ASP A 92 6.18 -1.31 -0.32
CA ASP A 92 7.51 -0.69 -0.30
C ASP A 92 8.62 -1.70 -0.60
N TYR A 93 8.60 -2.88 0.04
CA TYR A 93 9.69 -3.84 -0.15
C TYR A 93 9.63 -4.64 -1.46
N SER A 94 8.54 -4.55 -2.24
CA SER A 94 8.37 -5.41 -3.43
C SER A 94 7.51 -4.79 -4.54
N ILE A 95 6.23 -4.49 -4.29
CA ILE A 95 5.26 -4.21 -5.37
C ILE A 95 5.63 -2.94 -6.14
N TRP A 96 6.05 -1.86 -5.46
CA TRP A 96 6.47 -0.63 -6.14
C TRP A 96 7.69 -0.83 -7.03
N ASN A 97 8.65 -1.65 -6.59
CA ASN A 97 9.82 -2.00 -7.40
C ASN A 97 9.40 -2.75 -8.68
N SER A 98 8.49 -3.73 -8.54
CA SER A 98 7.95 -4.49 -9.68
C SER A 98 7.22 -3.58 -10.67
N ILE A 99 6.38 -2.66 -10.19
CA ILE A 99 5.70 -1.67 -11.04
C ILE A 99 6.72 -0.80 -11.76
N SER A 100 7.69 -0.22 -11.03
CA SER A 100 8.72 0.65 -11.61
C SER A 100 9.49 -0.05 -12.73
N ASN A 101 9.92 -1.30 -12.51
CA ASN A 101 10.66 -2.08 -13.51
C ASN A 101 9.83 -2.40 -14.77
N ASN A 102 8.50 -2.38 -14.66
CA ASN A 102 7.59 -2.64 -15.78
C ASN A 102 7.11 -1.37 -16.50
N VAL A 103 7.45 -0.17 -16.00
CA VAL A 103 7.14 1.09 -16.66
C VAL A 103 8.12 1.32 -17.82
N ALA A 104 7.60 1.54 -19.02
CA ALA A 104 8.40 1.87 -20.20
C ALA A 104 8.81 3.36 -20.18
N TYR A 105 9.74 3.74 -19.29
CA TYR A 105 10.15 5.13 -19.07
C TYR A 105 10.61 5.85 -20.35
N TYR A 106 11.21 5.15 -21.31
CA TYR A 106 11.63 5.72 -22.60
C TYR A 106 10.45 6.23 -23.46
N LYS A 107 9.20 5.81 -23.17
CA LYS A 107 7.98 6.30 -23.84
C LYS A 107 7.35 7.50 -23.13
N VAL A 108 7.80 7.84 -21.93
CA VAL A 108 7.16 8.85 -21.08
C VAL A 108 7.68 10.24 -21.44
N LYS A 109 6.80 11.08 -22.01
CA LYS A 109 7.09 12.49 -22.33
C LYS A 109 6.27 13.46 -21.49
N THR A 110 5.12 13.01 -21.00
CA THR A 110 4.18 13.80 -20.20
C THR A 110 3.76 13.05 -18.95
N VAL A 111 3.16 13.78 -17.99
CA VAL A 111 2.56 13.16 -16.80
C VAL A 111 1.46 12.15 -17.18
N ASN A 112 0.70 12.41 -18.24
CA ASN A 112 -0.33 11.49 -18.71
C ASN A 112 0.26 10.22 -19.32
N ASP A 113 1.42 10.30 -19.97
CA ASP A 113 2.15 9.11 -20.41
C ASP A 113 2.61 8.28 -19.22
N LEU A 114 3.15 8.94 -18.18
CA LEU A 114 3.57 8.26 -16.97
C LEU A 114 2.40 7.55 -16.28
N ARG A 115 1.26 8.22 -16.12
CA ARG A 115 0.04 7.61 -15.54
C ARG A 115 -0.39 6.37 -16.32
N ARG A 116 -0.45 6.47 -17.65
CA ARG A 116 -0.82 5.36 -18.53
C ARG A 116 0.15 4.19 -18.45
N GLU A 117 1.46 4.44 -18.40
CA GLU A 117 2.44 3.36 -18.27
C GLU A 117 2.43 2.74 -16.86
N ILE A 118 2.18 3.51 -15.80
CA ILE A 118 1.95 2.98 -14.45
C ILE A 118 0.71 2.10 -14.40
N GLU A 119 -0.42 2.51 -15.01
CA GLU A 119 -1.63 1.68 -15.09
C GLU A 119 -1.37 0.37 -15.83
N LYS A 120 -0.63 0.42 -16.95
CA LYS A 120 -0.23 -0.79 -17.68
C LYS A 120 0.67 -1.69 -16.86
N ALA A 121 1.66 -1.14 -16.16
CA ALA A 121 2.56 -1.90 -15.30
C ALA A 121 1.79 -2.53 -14.13
N THR A 122 0.87 -1.79 -13.52
CA THR A 122 -0.01 -2.26 -12.45
C THR A 122 -0.86 -3.45 -12.93
N LYS A 123 -1.49 -3.36 -14.11
CA LYS A 123 -2.28 -4.46 -14.68
C LYS A 123 -1.48 -5.74 -15.00
N LYS A 124 -0.16 -5.66 -15.08
CA LYS A 124 0.73 -6.81 -15.30
C LYS A 124 1.13 -7.52 -14.01
N ILE A 125 0.85 -6.92 -12.84
CA ILE A 125 1.16 -7.56 -11.56
C ILE A 125 0.26 -8.79 -11.39
N ASP A 126 0.88 -9.95 -11.39
CA ASP A 126 0.21 -11.23 -11.24
C ASP A 126 -0.36 -11.40 -9.81
N ALA A 127 -1.52 -12.05 -9.69
CA ALA A 127 -2.15 -12.26 -8.39
C ALA A 127 -1.33 -13.17 -7.48
N ASN A 128 -0.62 -14.18 -8.01
CA ASN A 128 0.27 -15.02 -7.21
C ASN A 128 1.47 -14.23 -6.73
N TYR A 129 2.04 -13.35 -7.56
CA TYR A 129 3.11 -12.44 -7.11
C TYR A 129 2.69 -11.59 -5.90
N VAL A 130 1.46 -11.08 -5.89
CA VAL A 130 0.92 -10.32 -4.74
C VAL A 130 0.77 -11.23 -3.52
N ARG A 131 0.25 -12.45 -3.68
CA ARG A 131 0.09 -13.41 -2.58
C ARG A 131 1.43 -13.83 -1.99
N ASP A 132 2.41 -14.14 -2.83
CA ASP A 132 3.78 -14.48 -2.42
C ASP A 132 4.43 -13.31 -1.70
N THR A 133 4.22 -12.08 -2.19
CA THR A 133 4.71 -10.88 -1.50
C THR A 133 4.08 -10.75 -0.11
N ILE A 134 2.76 -10.93 0.00
CA ILE A 134 2.02 -10.81 1.27
C ILE A 134 2.34 -11.96 2.23
N SER A 135 2.55 -13.19 1.75
CA SER A 135 2.82 -14.36 2.60
C SER A 135 4.11 -14.20 3.40
N VAL A 136 5.08 -13.44 2.88
CA VAL A 136 6.36 -13.13 3.53
C VAL A 136 6.22 -12.10 4.67
N PHE A 137 5.10 -11.35 4.74
CA PHE A 137 4.88 -10.31 5.77
C PHE A 137 5.10 -10.85 7.19
N LEU A 138 4.48 -11.97 7.55
CA LEU A 138 4.60 -12.52 8.91
C LEU A 138 6.02 -12.99 9.23
N ARG A 139 6.76 -13.51 8.24
CA ARG A 139 8.17 -13.88 8.42
C ARG A 139 9.04 -12.65 8.68
N ARG A 140 8.79 -11.55 7.96
CA ARG A 140 9.48 -10.26 8.17
C ARG A 140 9.19 -9.70 9.56
N VAL A 141 7.92 -9.69 10.00
CA VAL A 141 7.54 -9.25 11.36
C VAL A 141 8.27 -10.07 12.43
N ARG A 142 8.27 -11.41 12.32
CA ARG A 142 8.98 -12.30 13.26
C ARG A 142 10.49 -12.07 13.27
N SER A 143 11.09 -11.78 12.13
CA SER A 143 12.51 -11.46 12.07
C SER A 143 12.82 -10.14 12.78
N VAL A 144 12.05 -9.08 12.51
CA VAL A 144 12.18 -7.78 13.18
C VAL A 144 12.00 -7.92 14.70
N GLU A 145 11.02 -8.71 15.14
CA GLU A 145 10.82 -9.02 16.56
C GLU A 145 12.03 -9.76 17.17
N LYS A 146 12.53 -10.81 16.50
CA LYS A 146 13.66 -11.63 16.97
C LYS A 146 14.96 -10.84 17.04
N HIS A 147 15.16 -9.87 16.16
CA HIS A 147 16.41 -9.12 16.02
C HIS A 147 16.25 -7.65 16.48
N ASN A 148 15.41 -7.40 17.49
CA ASN A 148 15.31 -6.12 18.19
C ASN A 148 15.07 -4.90 17.27
N GLY A 149 14.25 -5.05 16.23
CA GLY A 149 13.93 -3.98 15.29
C GLY A 149 14.66 -4.08 13.94
N GLU A 150 15.64 -4.97 13.80
CA GLU A 150 16.37 -5.16 12.54
C GLU A 150 15.75 -6.27 11.69
N LEU A 151 15.57 -6.03 10.39
CA LEU A 151 15.20 -7.11 9.48
C LEU A 151 16.44 -7.87 9.04
N ILE A 152 16.53 -9.13 9.48
CA ILE A 152 17.48 -10.11 8.95
C ILE A 152 16.72 -11.11 8.08
N ILE A 153 17.03 -11.15 6.79
CA ILE A 153 16.47 -12.14 5.87
C ILE A 153 17.53 -13.23 5.72
N ASP A 154 17.32 -14.39 6.35
CA ASP A 154 18.11 -15.58 6.01
C ASP A 154 17.78 -15.99 4.57
N GLU A 155 18.76 -15.98 3.68
CA GLU A 155 18.62 -16.37 2.27
C GLU A 155 18.41 -17.89 2.08
N HIS A 156 18.19 -18.65 3.17
CA HIS A 156 18.20 -20.11 3.20
C HIS A 156 16.93 -20.75 3.82
N CYS A 157 15.76 -20.12 3.70
CA CYS A 157 14.47 -20.72 4.10
C CYS A 157 13.39 -20.56 3.03
#